data_AF-A0A938NPY3-F1
#
_entry.id   AF-A0A938NPY3-F1
#
_cell.length_a   1.000
_cell.length_b   1.000
_cell.length_c   1.000
_cell.angle_alpha   90.00
_cell.angle_beta   90.00
_cell.angle_gamma   90.00
#
_symmetry.space_group_name_H-M   'P 1'
#
loop_
_entity.id
_entity.type
_entity.pdbx_description
1 polymer ?
#
loop_
_entity_poly.entity_id
_entity_poly.type
_entity_poly.pdbx_seq_one_letter_code
_entity_poly.pdbx_strand_id
1 'polypeptide(L)'
;MRVLVAFIFSIFLLFVFHSSALSDVIVHDIVVPQGEEVMLRAETRGKILSKGGELVEFFVDGKSIGKTLSGGDGFAFRQFTTIKTGLHRITVKSGVGEGNGLLLSLKKGTKIIFVDVEGSLFKGPFSKEPKHGSQKAIKEMYRRFPIVFLQTGLLNVKALKAWLKGNEFMELPVIPWKQGALFDDIHEMGFKIKAIIGSGAVIESAKGYKPLAFSFEGGEDAQEVKDWEEIKKKL
;
A
#
# COMPACT_ATOMS: atom_id res chain seq x y z
N MET A 1 -47.83 -33.30 1.93
CA MET A 1 -46.78 -33.64 2.93
C MET A 1 -45.36 -33.65 2.34
N ARG A 2 -45.10 -34.26 1.18
CA ARG A 2 -43.74 -34.33 0.57
C ARG A 2 -43.14 -32.97 0.19
N VAL A 3 -43.96 -32.00 -0.24
CA VAL A 3 -43.50 -30.65 -0.63
C VAL A 3 -43.12 -29.80 0.59
N LEU A 4 -43.80 -29.98 1.72
CA LEU A 4 -43.52 -29.25 2.97
C LEU A 4 -42.18 -29.68 3.59
N VAL A 5 -41.87 -30.99 3.51
CA VAL A 5 -40.59 -31.55 3.99
C VAL A 5 -39.41 -31.08 3.15
N ALA A 6 -39.58 -30.97 1.82
CA ALA A 6 -38.54 -30.46 0.92
C ALA A 6 -38.24 -28.95 1.17
N PHE A 7 -39.26 -28.16 1.49
CA PHE A 7 -39.09 -26.74 1.81
C PHE A 7 -38.36 -26.52 3.15
N ILE A 8 -38.69 -27.33 4.17
CA ILE A 8 -38.01 -27.29 5.47
C ILE A 8 -36.55 -27.73 5.33
N PHE A 9 -36.26 -28.75 4.52
CA PHE A 9 -34.88 -29.20 4.26
C PHE A 9 -34.04 -28.15 3.49
N SER A 10 -34.66 -27.41 2.57
CA SER A 10 -33.99 -26.33 1.83
C SER A 10 -33.67 -25.11 2.71
N ILE A 11 -34.55 -24.77 3.66
CA ILE A 11 -34.29 -23.71 4.66
C ILE A 11 -33.20 -24.17 5.63
N PHE A 12 -33.19 -25.45 6.05
CA PHE A 12 -32.15 -25.98 6.92
C PHE A 12 -30.77 -25.97 6.26
N LEU A 13 -30.67 -26.29 4.96
CA LEU A 13 -29.41 -26.21 4.20
C LEU A 13 -28.83 -24.78 4.08
N LEU A 14 -29.67 -23.74 4.15
CA LEU A 14 -29.22 -22.35 4.20
C LEU A 14 -28.60 -21.95 5.56
N PHE A 15 -28.86 -22.70 6.63
CA PHE A 15 -28.27 -22.45 7.97
C PHE A 15 -27.00 -23.28 8.26
N VAL A 16 -26.72 -24.34 7.51
CA VAL A 16 -25.51 -25.18 7.73
C VAL A 16 -24.25 -24.58 7.09
N PHE A 17 -24.39 -23.64 6.14
CA PHE A 17 -23.28 -22.79 5.76
C PHE A 17 -23.15 -21.63 6.75
N HIS A 18 -22.75 -21.94 7.99
CA HIS A 18 -22.05 -20.96 8.82
C HIS A 18 -20.80 -20.57 8.04
N SER A 19 -20.92 -19.52 7.21
CA SER A 19 -19.75 -18.92 6.60
C SER A 19 -18.87 -18.53 7.77
N SER A 20 -17.75 -19.21 7.95
CA SER A 20 -16.65 -18.76 8.78
C SER A 20 -16.40 -17.32 8.35
N ALA A 21 -16.92 -16.37 9.13
CA ALA A 21 -16.96 -14.98 8.75
C ALA A 21 -15.50 -14.51 8.84
N LEU A 22 -14.81 -14.49 7.71
CA LEU A 22 -13.42 -14.08 7.65
C LEU A 22 -13.38 -12.59 8.01
N SER A 23 -13.03 -12.30 9.26
CA SER A 23 -12.61 -10.97 9.69
C SER A 23 -11.37 -10.60 8.88
N ASP A 24 -11.44 -9.52 8.12
CA ASP A 24 -10.30 -9.01 7.38
C ASP A 24 -9.56 -8.01 8.27
N VAL A 25 -8.25 -8.14 8.34
CA VAL A 25 -7.39 -7.16 9.02
C VAL A 25 -6.61 -6.45 7.94
N ILE A 26 -6.80 -5.14 7.82
CA ILE A 26 -6.09 -4.32 6.84
C ILE A 26 -4.96 -3.61 7.56
N VAL A 27 -3.74 -3.73 7.04
CA VAL A 27 -2.55 -3.05 7.55
C VAL A 27 -2.05 -2.12 6.47
N HIS A 28 -1.84 -0.86 6.83
CA HIS A 28 -1.37 0.16 5.90
C HIS A 28 0.15 0.18 5.87
N ASP A 29 0.70 0.38 4.67
CA ASP A 29 2.12 0.62 4.53
C ASP A 29 2.45 2.05 4.97
N ILE A 30 3.67 2.25 5.45
CA ILE A 30 4.12 3.53 5.97
C ILE A 30 5.61 3.75 5.67
N VAL A 31 5.99 5.00 5.45
CA VAL A 31 7.38 5.46 5.36
C VAL A 31 7.64 6.32 6.58
N VAL A 32 8.73 6.06 7.31
CA VAL A 32 8.99 6.72 8.60
C VAL A 32 10.45 7.08 8.79
N PRO A 33 10.76 8.16 9.53
CA PRO A 33 12.13 8.46 9.93
C PRO A 33 12.68 7.40 10.90
N GLN A 34 13.93 7.02 10.69
CA GLN A 34 14.68 6.15 11.60
C GLN A 34 14.77 6.81 12.99
N GLY A 35 14.45 6.04 14.03
CA GLY A 35 14.59 6.46 15.42
C GLY A 35 13.44 7.32 15.95
N GLU A 36 12.41 7.59 15.14
CA GLU A 36 11.20 8.29 15.58
C GLU A 36 10.09 7.32 15.95
N GLU A 37 9.29 7.70 16.94
CA GLU A 37 8.10 6.96 17.32
C GLU A 37 6.98 7.20 16.32
N VAL A 38 6.39 6.12 15.83
CA VAL A 38 5.33 6.14 14.83
C VAL A 38 4.12 5.35 15.30
N MET A 39 2.95 5.73 14.80
CA MET A 39 1.71 5.02 15.04
C MET A 39 1.44 4.02 13.93
N LEU A 40 1.66 2.73 14.19
CA LEU A 40 1.16 1.68 13.30
C LEU A 40 -0.36 1.63 13.39
N ARG A 41 -1.02 1.45 12.24
CA ARG A 41 -2.48 1.44 12.12
C ARG A 41 -2.95 0.14 11.47
N ALA A 42 -3.98 -0.45 12.04
CA ALA A 42 -4.73 -1.54 11.43
C ALA A 42 -6.23 -1.25 11.46
N GLU A 43 -6.96 -1.78 10.48
CA GLU A 43 -8.41 -1.74 10.43
C GLU A 43 -8.95 -3.17 10.56
N THR A 44 -9.82 -3.42 11.52
CA THR A 44 -10.55 -4.66 11.68
C THR A 44 -11.91 -4.55 10.98
N ARG A 45 -12.17 -5.42 10.01
CA ARG A 45 -13.43 -5.44 9.24
C ARG A 45 -14.20 -6.74 9.41
N GLY A 46 -15.52 -6.60 9.51
CA GLY A 46 -16.46 -7.68 9.27
C GLY A 46 -16.79 -7.80 7.77
N LYS A 47 -17.92 -8.46 7.44
CA LYS A 47 -18.32 -8.68 6.04
C LYS A 47 -18.63 -7.40 5.26
N ILE A 48 -19.25 -6.42 5.92
CA ILE A 48 -19.80 -5.21 5.27
C ILE A 48 -19.34 -3.93 5.97
N LEU A 49 -19.05 -3.99 7.28
CA LEU A 49 -18.72 -2.83 8.11
C LEU A 49 -17.41 -3.06 8.88
N SER A 50 -16.84 -1.99 9.40
CA SER A 50 -15.78 -2.08 10.39
C SER A 50 -16.27 -2.84 11.63
N LYS A 51 -15.35 -3.54 12.29
CA LYS A 51 -15.61 -4.34 13.47
C LYS A 51 -14.79 -3.78 14.63
N GLY A 52 -15.43 -3.00 15.49
CA GLY A 52 -14.79 -2.39 16.65
C GLY A 52 -14.70 -3.30 17.88
N GLY A 53 -13.88 -2.91 18.85
CA GLY A 53 -13.70 -3.63 20.12
C GLY A 53 -12.94 -4.94 20.00
N GLU A 54 -12.26 -5.17 18.88
CA GLU A 54 -11.53 -6.39 18.62
C GLU A 54 -10.15 -6.35 19.29
N LEU A 55 -9.71 -7.48 19.87
CA LEU A 55 -8.34 -7.62 20.38
C LEU A 55 -7.38 -7.86 19.22
N VAL A 56 -6.48 -6.91 19.03
CA VAL A 56 -5.51 -6.88 17.93
C VAL A 56 -4.09 -7.00 18.48
N GLU A 57 -3.27 -7.84 17.87
CA GLU A 57 -1.83 -7.95 18.18
C GLU A 57 -0.98 -7.52 16.98
N PHE A 58 -0.03 -6.62 17.23
CA PHE A 58 0.89 -6.12 16.22
C PHE A 58 2.24 -6.84 16.32
N PHE A 59 2.80 -7.17 15.16
CA PHE A 59 4.11 -7.77 15.01
C PHE A 59 4.93 -6.95 14.01
N VAL A 60 6.22 -6.77 14.30
CA VAL A 60 7.20 -6.23 13.36
C VAL A 60 8.32 -7.24 13.21
N ASP A 61 8.60 -7.65 11.97
CA ASP A 61 9.58 -8.70 11.62
C ASP A 61 9.36 -9.99 12.43
N GLY A 62 8.10 -10.36 12.63
CA GLY A 62 7.69 -11.56 13.38
C GLY A 62 7.74 -11.43 14.91
N LYS A 63 8.25 -10.32 15.45
CA LYS A 63 8.26 -10.06 16.89
C LYS A 63 7.02 -9.27 17.32
N SER A 64 6.29 -9.78 18.31
CA SER A 64 5.16 -9.05 18.90
C SER A 64 5.64 -7.75 19.54
N ILE A 65 4.94 -6.65 19.24
CA ILE A 65 5.14 -5.34 19.86
C ILE A 65 3.96 -4.96 20.79
N GLY A 66 3.05 -5.92 21.01
CA GLY A 66 1.95 -5.83 21.98
C GLY A 66 0.56 -5.86 21.37
N LYS A 67 -0.42 -5.88 22.29
CA LYS A 67 -1.85 -5.98 22.00
C LYS A 67 -2.56 -4.66 22.31
N THR A 68 -3.65 -4.41 21.59
CA THR A 68 -4.57 -3.29 21.84
C THR A 68 -5.99 -3.69 21.42
N LEU A 69 -7.00 -3.00 21.93
CA LEU A 69 -8.34 -3.08 21.37
C LEU A 69 -8.46 -2.12 20.17
N SER A 70 -9.22 -2.51 19.14
CA SER A 70 -9.70 -1.56 18.15
C SER A 70 -10.81 -0.68 18.72
N GLY A 71 -10.87 0.56 18.27
CA GLY A 71 -11.95 1.50 18.61
C GLY A 71 -13.29 1.03 18.04
N GLY A 72 -14.39 1.71 18.41
CA GLY A 72 -15.72 1.40 17.86
C GLY A 72 -15.83 1.56 16.34
N ASP A 73 -14.91 2.34 15.75
CA ASP A 73 -14.74 2.54 14.31
C ASP A 73 -13.95 1.41 13.61
N GLY A 74 -13.43 0.45 14.37
CA GLY A 74 -12.62 -0.66 13.87
C GLY A 74 -11.13 -0.33 13.66
N PHE A 75 -10.64 0.85 14.07
CA PHE A 75 -9.22 1.16 13.98
C PHE A 75 -8.47 0.79 15.25
N ALA A 76 -7.32 0.13 15.09
CA ALA A 76 -6.38 -0.17 16.16
C ALA A 76 -5.04 0.52 15.88
N PHE A 77 -4.41 1.02 16.94
CA PHE A 77 -3.16 1.77 16.85
C PHE A 77 -2.11 1.24 17.82
N ARG A 78 -0.84 1.23 17.40
CA ARG A 78 0.27 0.82 18.26
C ARG A 78 1.52 1.66 17.98
N GLN A 79 2.08 2.25 19.03
CA GLN A 79 3.38 2.93 18.96
C GLN A 79 4.49 1.93 18.63
N PHE A 80 5.41 2.35 17.77
CA PHE A 80 6.60 1.59 17.42
C PHE A 80 7.74 2.55 17.08
N THR A 81 8.97 2.18 17.45
CA THR A 81 10.19 2.91 17.08
C THR A 81 11.18 1.91 16.50
N THR A 82 11.71 2.17 15.32
CA THR A 82 12.79 1.35 14.74
C THR A 82 14.08 2.15 14.65
N ILE A 83 15.15 1.58 15.18
CA ILE A 83 16.51 2.11 15.07
C ILE A 83 17.23 1.62 13.82
N LYS A 84 16.62 0.75 13.00
CA LYS A 84 17.23 0.22 11.78
C LYS A 84 16.59 0.89 10.58
N THR A 85 17.40 1.22 9.58
CA THR A 85 16.91 1.59 8.25
C THR A 85 16.59 0.34 7.46
N GLY A 86 15.58 0.41 6.60
CA GLY A 86 15.20 -0.67 5.70
C GLY A 86 13.71 -0.97 5.72
N LEU A 87 13.35 -2.03 5.02
CA LEU A 87 11.99 -2.52 4.93
C LEU A 87 11.72 -3.51 6.06
N HIS A 88 10.65 -3.28 6.80
CA HIS A 88 10.18 -4.10 7.90
C HIS A 88 8.79 -4.64 7.58
N ARG A 89 8.53 -5.90 7.92
CA ARG A 89 7.20 -6.50 7.74
C ARG A 89 6.34 -6.23 8.97
N ILE A 90 5.19 -5.59 8.75
CA ILE A 90 4.15 -5.48 9.77
C ILE A 90 3.15 -6.61 9.55
N THR A 91 2.89 -7.39 10.60
CA THR A 91 1.80 -8.37 10.62
C THR A 91 0.87 -8.02 11.77
N VAL A 92 -0.43 -8.07 11.54
CA VAL A 92 -1.44 -7.77 12.55
C VAL A 92 -2.45 -8.90 12.59
N LYS A 93 -2.74 -9.40 13.80
CA LYS A 93 -3.65 -10.52 14.03
C LYS A 93 -4.84 -10.08 14.88
N SER A 94 -6.03 -10.53 14.52
CA SER A 94 -7.27 -10.30 15.27
C SER A 94 -8.21 -11.51 15.12
N GLY A 95 -8.39 -12.28 16.19
CA GLY A 95 -9.13 -13.55 16.12
C GLY A 95 -8.52 -14.50 15.09
N VAL A 96 -9.29 -14.87 14.06
CA VAL A 96 -8.83 -15.70 12.93
C VAL A 96 -8.30 -14.87 11.75
N GLY A 97 -8.42 -13.54 11.80
CA GLY A 97 -7.97 -12.63 10.76
C GLY A 97 -6.50 -12.25 10.91
N GLU A 98 -5.83 -12.10 9.77
CA GLU A 98 -4.46 -11.61 9.68
C GLU A 98 -4.33 -10.60 8.53
N GLY A 99 -3.58 -9.53 8.79
CA GLY A 99 -3.25 -8.49 7.82
C GLY A 99 -1.75 -8.26 7.75
N ASN A 100 -1.28 -7.86 6.57
CA ASN A 100 0.15 -7.62 6.33
C ASN A 100 0.38 -6.26 5.67
N GLY A 101 1.41 -5.57 6.14
CA GLY A 101 1.86 -4.29 5.62
C GLY A 101 3.39 -4.15 5.72
N LEU A 102 3.89 -3.02 5.24
CA LEU A 102 5.31 -2.71 5.17
C LEU A 102 5.59 -1.37 5.83
N LEU A 103 6.63 -1.35 6.66
CA LEU A 103 7.22 -0.13 7.19
C LEU A 103 8.58 0.08 6.53
N LEU A 104 8.73 1.20 5.83
CA LEU A 104 10.02 1.60 5.26
C LEU A 104 10.64 2.68 6.15
N SER A 105 11.66 2.29 6.92
CA SER A 105 12.41 3.18 7.81
C SER A 105 13.61 3.78 7.10
N LEU A 106 13.71 5.10 7.06
CA LEU A 106 14.74 5.83 6.32
C LEU A 106 15.37 6.92 7.18
N LYS A 107 16.62 7.28 6.88
CA LYS A 107 17.26 8.47 7.49
C LYS A 107 16.61 9.74 6.93
N LYS A 108 16.50 10.79 7.74
CA LYS A 108 16.15 12.13 7.24
C LYS A 108 17.11 12.56 6.13
N GLY A 109 16.60 13.33 5.17
CA GLY A 109 17.31 13.76 3.97
C GLY A 109 17.41 12.70 2.86
N THR A 110 16.94 11.47 3.11
CA THR A 110 16.89 10.42 2.08
C THR A 110 16.02 10.86 0.92
N LYS A 111 16.51 10.61 -0.30
CA LYS A 111 15.83 10.96 -1.55
C LYS A 111 15.01 9.75 -2.03
N ILE A 112 13.69 9.89 -2.11
CA ILE A 112 12.74 8.81 -2.41
C ILE A 112 12.20 8.97 -3.84
N ILE A 113 12.05 7.86 -4.55
CA ILE A 113 11.33 7.82 -5.83
C ILE A 113 9.90 7.36 -5.55
N PHE A 114 8.91 8.07 -6.09
CA PHE A 114 7.52 7.64 -6.07
C PHE A 114 7.05 7.21 -7.46
N VAL A 115 6.31 6.11 -7.51
CA VAL A 115 5.80 5.51 -8.75
C VAL A 115 4.29 5.34 -8.64
N ASP A 116 3.56 6.11 -9.45
CA ASP A 116 2.12 5.95 -9.67
C ASP A 116 1.85 4.61 -10.36
N VAL A 117 1.30 3.63 -9.63
CA VAL A 117 1.15 2.27 -10.18
C VAL A 117 0.18 2.26 -11.36
N GLU A 118 -1.00 2.82 -11.19
CA GLU A 118 -2.06 2.76 -12.20
C GLU A 118 -1.74 3.69 -13.39
N GLY A 119 -1.13 4.85 -13.15
CA GLY A 119 -0.75 5.79 -14.20
C GLY A 119 0.54 5.45 -14.95
N SER A 120 1.48 4.70 -14.35
CA SER A 120 2.80 4.46 -14.97
C SER A 120 3.17 3.00 -15.22
N LEU A 121 2.58 2.04 -14.49
CA LEU A 121 2.88 0.62 -14.68
C LEU A 121 1.88 -0.06 -15.58
N PHE A 122 0.66 0.44 -15.71
CA PHE A 122 -0.33 -0.14 -16.62
C PHE A 122 -0.06 0.26 -18.06
N LYS A 123 -0.24 -0.66 -19.02
CA LYS A 123 -0.09 -0.32 -20.45
C LYS A 123 -1.05 0.78 -20.88
N GLY A 124 -2.24 0.84 -20.30
CA GLY A 124 -3.21 1.91 -20.51
C GLY A 124 -4.38 1.82 -19.52
N PRO A 125 -5.35 2.76 -19.57
CA PRO A 125 -6.42 2.89 -18.57
C PRO A 125 -7.34 1.66 -18.47
N PHE A 126 -7.44 0.86 -19.54
CA PHE A 126 -8.25 -0.35 -19.59
C PHE A 126 -7.44 -1.65 -19.59
N SER A 127 -6.11 -1.57 -19.51
CA SER A 127 -5.24 -2.74 -19.52
C SER A 127 -4.43 -2.81 -18.23
N LYS A 128 -4.66 -3.90 -17.47
CA LYS A 128 -3.87 -4.24 -16.28
C LYS A 128 -2.59 -5.00 -16.62
N GLU A 129 -2.18 -5.01 -17.88
CA GLU A 129 -0.86 -5.56 -18.23
C GLU A 129 0.24 -4.59 -17.83
N PRO A 130 1.35 -5.09 -17.26
CA PRO A 130 2.48 -4.24 -16.93
C PRO A 130 3.16 -3.71 -18.20
N LYS A 131 3.59 -2.45 -18.19
CA LYS A 131 4.46 -1.87 -19.23
C LYS A 131 5.76 -2.67 -19.30
N HIS A 132 6.24 -2.88 -20.53
CA HIS A 132 7.45 -3.67 -20.77
C HIS A 132 8.68 -3.07 -20.05
N GLY A 133 9.53 -3.92 -19.48
CA GLY A 133 10.76 -3.51 -18.78
C GLY A 133 10.56 -2.89 -17.39
N SER A 134 9.32 -2.60 -16.97
CA SER A 134 9.01 -1.91 -15.70
C SER A 134 9.55 -2.63 -14.46
N GLN A 135 9.35 -3.95 -14.34
CA GLN A 135 9.83 -4.75 -13.21
C GLN A 135 11.35 -4.64 -13.04
N LYS A 136 12.09 -4.81 -14.16
CA LYS A 136 13.56 -4.76 -14.19
C LYS A 136 14.06 -3.36 -13.83
N ALA A 137 13.47 -2.32 -14.42
CA ALA A 137 13.83 -0.94 -14.14
C ALA A 137 13.62 -0.57 -12.67
N ILE A 138 12.47 -0.93 -12.08
CA ILE A 138 12.19 -0.72 -10.65
C ILE A 138 13.23 -1.42 -9.78
N LYS A 139 13.53 -2.69 -10.08
CA LYS A 139 14.54 -3.46 -9.33
C LYS A 139 15.93 -2.83 -9.40
N GLU A 140 16.31 -2.30 -10.55
CA GLU A 140 17.60 -1.63 -10.75
C GLU A 140 17.64 -0.26 -10.06
N MET A 141 16.58 0.55 -10.15
CA MET A 141 16.49 1.85 -9.47
C MET A 141 16.47 1.72 -7.94
N TYR A 142 15.80 0.67 -7.41
CA TYR A 142 15.71 0.43 -5.97
C TYR A 142 17.09 0.23 -5.30
N ARG A 143 18.09 -0.23 -6.07
CA ARG A 143 19.46 -0.38 -5.58
C ARG A 143 20.12 0.96 -5.23
N ARG A 144 19.60 2.08 -5.75
CA ARG A 144 20.19 3.41 -5.62
C ARG A 144 19.33 4.34 -4.78
N PHE A 145 18.00 4.23 -4.89
CA PHE A 145 17.06 5.05 -4.15
C PHE A 145 15.91 4.19 -3.64
N PRO A 146 15.41 4.40 -2.41
CA PRO A 146 14.16 3.78 -1.98
C PRO A 146 13.02 4.18 -2.91
N ILE A 147 12.15 3.20 -3.20
CA ILE A 147 10.98 3.37 -4.06
C ILE A 147 9.72 3.14 -3.22
N VAL A 148 8.72 3.99 -3.43
CA VAL A 148 7.38 3.88 -2.85
C VAL A 148 6.37 3.88 -3.98
N PHE A 149 5.48 2.89 -3.99
CA PHE A 149 4.37 2.84 -4.93
C PHE A 149 3.21 3.71 -4.43
N LEU A 150 2.59 4.41 -5.36
CA LEU A 150 1.40 5.22 -5.12
C LEU A 150 0.16 4.52 -5.65
N GLN A 151 -0.86 4.44 -4.81
CA GLN A 151 -2.22 4.09 -5.21
C GLN A 151 -2.98 5.38 -5.54
N THR A 152 -3.41 5.51 -6.79
CA THR A 152 -3.97 6.74 -7.37
C THR A 152 -5.34 6.52 -8.00
N GLY A 153 -5.64 5.31 -8.48
CA GLY A 153 -6.88 5.00 -9.16
C GLY A 153 -7.86 4.21 -8.31
N LEU A 154 -8.70 3.43 -8.97
CA LEU A 154 -9.90 2.81 -8.37
C LEU A 154 -9.57 1.51 -7.61
N LEU A 155 -8.38 0.94 -7.82
CA LEU A 155 -7.99 -0.27 -7.12
C LEU A 155 -7.69 0.06 -5.66
N ASN A 156 -8.35 -0.65 -4.74
CA ASN A 156 -7.96 -0.59 -3.35
C ASN A 156 -6.55 -1.16 -3.15
N VAL A 157 -5.88 -0.76 -2.07
CA VAL A 157 -4.48 -1.14 -1.78
C VAL A 157 -4.27 -2.66 -1.78
N LYS A 158 -5.24 -3.45 -1.29
CA LYS A 158 -5.15 -4.92 -1.26
C LYS A 158 -5.13 -5.51 -2.67
N ALA A 159 -6.02 -5.06 -3.54
CA ALA A 159 -6.07 -5.45 -4.94
C ALA A 159 -4.81 -5.00 -5.70
N LEU A 160 -4.31 -3.79 -5.42
CA LEU A 160 -3.11 -3.26 -6.05
C LEU A 160 -1.85 -4.04 -5.66
N LYS A 161 -1.69 -4.38 -4.38
CA LYS A 161 -0.61 -5.26 -3.89
C LYS A 161 -0.70 -6.66 -4.50
N ALA A 162 -1.89 -7.22 -4.60
CA ALA A 162 -2.09 -8.52 -5.25
C ALA A 162 -1.71 -8.46 -6.74
N TRP A 163 -2.05 -7.38 -7.43
CA TRP A 163 -1.65 -7.15 -8.81
C TRP A 163 -0.13 -7.02 -8.96
N LEU A 164 0.53 -6.22 -8.12
CA LEU A 164 1.99 -6.07 -8.13
C LEU A 164 2.69 -7.42 -7.91
N LYS A 165 2.22 -8.20 -6.94
CA LYS A 165 2.75 -9.54 -6.66
C LYS A 165 2.50 -10.52 -7.81
N GLY A 166 1.30 -10.53 -8.37
CA GLY A 166 0.94 -11.40 -9.49
C GLY A 166 1.72 -11.08 -10.77
N ASN A 167 2.21 -9.84 -10.89
CA ASN A 167 3.11 -9.41 -11.96
C ASN A 167 4.56 -9.30 -11.47
N GLU A 168 4.98 -10.10 -10.48
CA GLU A 168 6.40 -10.28 -10.11
C GLU A 168 7.17 -8.99 -9.76
N PHE A 169 6.48 -7.91 -9.39
CA PHE A 169 7.15 -6.73 -8.86
C PHE A 169 7.69 -7.04 -7.47
N MET A 170 8.83 -6.43 -7.14
CA MET A 170 9.38 -6.53 -5.80
C MET A 170 8.45 -5.92 -4.75
N GLU A 171 8.43 -6.50 -3.55
CA GLU A 171 7.58 -6.04 -2.45
C GLU A 171 8.08 -4.67 -1.95
N LEU A 172 7.28 -3.62 -2.16
CA LEU A 172 7.57 -2.24 -1.78
C LEU A 172 6.34 -1.61 -1.14
N PRO A 173 6.50 -0.57 -0.31
CA PRO A 173 5.37 0.14 0.28
C PRO A 173 4.42 0.68 -0.80
N VAL A 174 3.13 0.42 -0.63
CA VAL A 174 2.03 0.96 -1.45
C VAL A 174 1.21 1.92 -0.59
N ILE A 175 1.32 3.22 -0.88
CA ILE A 175 0.69 4.28 -0.10
C ILE A 175 -0.35 5.01 -0.95
N PRO A 176 -1.56 5.29 -0.44
CA PRO A 176 -2.52 6.15 -1.12
C PRO A 176 -1.94 7.55 -1.34
N TRP A 177 -2.02 8.05 -2.57
CA TRP A 177 -1.51 9.38 -2.93
C TRP A 177 -2.24 10.53 -2.20
N LYS A 178 -3.52 10.33 -1.86
CA LYS A 178 -4.36 11.32 -1.14
C LYS A 178 -4.32 12.73 -1.76
N GLN A 179 -4.39 12.81 -3.10
CA GLN A 179 -4.42 14.09 -3.83
C GLN A 179 -3.21 15.00 -3.53
N GLY A 180 -2.06 14.44 -3.17
CA GLY A 180 -0.83 15.19 -2.93
C GLY A 180 -0.46 15.38 -1.47
N ALA A 181 -1.40 15.24 -0.54
CA ALA A 181 -1.14 15.41 0.90
C ALA A 181 0.00 14.50 1.42
N LEU A 182 0.19 13.34 0.77
CA LEU A 182 1.32 12.46 1.06
C LEU A 182 2.68 13.15 0.88
N PHE A 183 2.83 14.02 -0.11
CA PHE A 183 4.11 14.68 -0.38
C PHE A 183 4.45 15.71 0.70
N ASP A 184 3.44 16.38 1.25
CA ASP A 184 3.56 17.26 2.42
C ASP A 184 4.04 16.44 3.63
N ASP A 185 3.35 15.34 3.95
CA ASP A 185 3.73 14.43 5.05
C ASP A 185 5.19 13.95 4.91
N ILE A 186 5.59 13.54 3.69
CA ILE A 186 6.94 13.06 3.38
C ILE A 186 7.99 14.16 3.57
N HIS A 187 7.67 15.39 3.17
CA HIS A 187 8.55 16.54 3.35
C HIS A 187 8.70 16.95 4.81
N GLU A 188 7.60 16.99 5.56
CA GLU A 188 7.58 17.31 7.00
C GLU A 188 8.35 16.27 7.83
N MET A 189 8.29 14.99 7.45
CA MET A 189 9.13 13.93 8.01
C MET A 189 10.63 14.11 7.71
N GLY A 190 10.99 15.08 6.87
CA GLY A 190 12.36 15.45 6.54
C GLY A 190 12.95 14.66 5.37
N PHE A 191 12.13 14.00 4.56
CA PHE A 191 12.59 13.34 3.34
C PHE A 191 12.63 14.28 2.15
N LYS A 192 13.32 13.85 1.09
CA LYS A 192 13.39 14.57 -0.18
C LYS A 192 12.73 13.74 -1.27
N ILE A 193 11.99 14.37 -2.15
CA ILE A 193 11.42 13.72 -3.32
C ILE A 193 12.47 13.75 -4.43
N LYS A 194 13.05 12.59 -4.77
CA LYS A 194 14.03 12.45 -5.86
C LYS A 194 13.34 12.59 -7.21
N ALA A 195 12.30 11.79 -7.39
CA ALA A 195 11.60 11.66 -8.64
C ALA A 195 10.17 11.17 -8.44
N ILE A 196 9.30 11.58 -9.37
CA ILE A 196 7.93 11.12 -9.52
C ILE A 196 7.81 10.51 -10.93
N ILE A 197 7.29 9.29 -11.01
CA ILE A 197 6.98 8.62 -12.26
C ILE A 197 5.47 8.34 -12.24
N GLY A 198 4.69 9.06 -13.05
CA GLY A 198 3.24 8.96 -12.95
C GLY A 198 2.43 9.84 -13.87
N SER A 199 1.12 9.87 -13.60
CA SER A 199 0.17 10.73 -14.29
C SER A 199 0.40 12.21 -13.99
N GLY A 200 -0.10 13.09 -14.86
CA GLY A 200 0.06 14.55 -14.73
C GLY A 200 -0.45 15.09 -13.39
N ALA A 201 -1.56 14.56 -12.86
CA ALA A 201 -2.10 14.97 -11.56
C ALA A 201 -1.14 14.69 -10.39
N VAL A 202 -0.47 13.53 -10.41
CA VAL A 202 0.51 13.17 -9.37
C VAL A 202 1.74 14.07 -9.47
N ILE A 203 2.23 14.30 -10.69
CA ILE A 203 3.39 15.17 -10.95
C ILE A 203 3.10 16.60 -10.47
N GLU A 204 1.94 17.16 -10.84
CA GLU A 204 1.57 18.53 -10.48
C GLU A 204 1.52 18.70 -8.95
N SER A 205 0.93 17.74 -8.24
CA SER A 205 0.88 17.79 -6.76
C SER A 205 2.25 17.73 -6.08
N ALA A 206 3.29 17.28 -6.78
CA ALA A 206 4.66 17.22 -6.26
C ALA A 206 5.54 18.39 -6.73
N LYS A 207 5.04 19.26 -7.61
CA LYS A 207 5.83 20.30 -8.30
C LYS A 207 6.56 21.25 -7.34
N GLY A 208 5.92 21.63 -6.23
CA GLY A 208 6.50 22.48 -5.19
C GLY A 208 7.80 21.93 -4.59
N TYR A 209 8.00 20.62 -4.63
CA TYR A 209 9.17 19.92 -4.11
C TYR A 209 10.32 19.79 -5.11
N LYS A 210 10.11 20.25 -6.36
CA LYS A 210 11.08 20.23 -7.46
C LYS A 210 11.72 18.84 -7.72
N PRO A 211 10.92 17.76 -7.81
CA PRO A 211 11.44 16.44 -8.15
C PRO A 211 11.82 16.36 -9.64
N LEU A 212 12.56 15.31 -10.01
CA LEU A 212 12.57 14.88 -11.42
C LEU A 212 11.20 14.25 -11.75
N ALA A 213 10.50 14.75 -12.74
CA ALA A 213 9.19 14.24 -13.14
C ALA A 213 9.28 13.50 -14.48
N PHE A 214 8.72 12.29 -14.53
CA PHE A 214 8.65 11.46 -15.73
C PHE A 214 7.21 11.03 -16.00
N SER A 215 6.77 11.18 -17.25
CA SER A 215 5.42 10.80 -17.70
C SER A 215 5.51 10.01 -19.00
N PHE A 216 4.67 8.97 -19.13
CA PHE A 216 4.50 8.24 -20.39
C PHE A 216 3.45 8.87 -21.31
N GLU A 217 2.70 9.86 -20.81
CA GLU A 217 1.60 10.53 -21.52
C GLU A 217 1.98 11.97 -21.94
N GLY A 218 3.21 12.39 -21.64
CA GLY A 218 3.64 13.78 -21.76
C GLY A 218 3.11 14.68 -20.62
N GLY A 219 3.32 15.98 -20.75
CA GLY A 219 2.90 17.01 -19.79
C GLY A 219 3.89 18.17 -19.70
N GLU A 220 3.42 19.38 -19.41
CA GLU A 220 4.28 20.59 -19.39
C GLU A 220 5.39 20.52 -18.33
N ASP A 221 5.10 19.90 -17.18
CA ASP A 221 6.01 19.84 -16.04
C ASP A 221 6.73 18.49 -15.89
N ALA A 222 6.69 17.65 -16.92
CA ALA A 222 7.30 16.32 -16.90
C ALA A 222 8.13 16.06 -18.13
N GLN A 223 9.21 15.31 -17.92
CA GLN A 223 9.92 14.74 -19.05
C GLN A 223 9.13 13.56 -19.61
N GLU A 224 8.68 13.71 -20.84
CA GLU A 224 8.08 12.61 -21.59
C GLU A 224 9.14 11.51 -21.83
N VAL A 225 8.73 10.26 -21.62
CA VAL A 225 9.56 9.07 -21.79
C VAL A 225 8.79 7.98 -22.51
N LYS A 226 9.47 7.25 -23.40
CA LYS A 226 8.84 6.18 -24.19
C LYS A 226 8.80 4.85 -23.46
N ASP A 227 9.79 4.61 -22.61
CA ASP A 227 9.96 3.35 -21.90
C ASP A 227 10.65 3.54 -20.53
N TRP A 228 10.64 2.46 -19.75
CA TRP A 228 11.26 2.42 -18.43
C TRP A 228 12.80 2.45 -18.46
N GLU A 229 13.42 2.14 -19.61
CA GLU A 229 14.87 2.22 -19.77
C GLU A 229 15.37 3.68 -19.84
N GLU A 230 14.59 4.57 -20.47
CA GLU A 230 14.88 6.01 -20.47
C GLU A 230 14.88 6.60 -19.06
N ILE A 231 13.87 6.26 -18.25
CA ILE A 231 13.77 6.72 -16.85
C ILE A 231 14.99 6.27 -16.07
N LYS A 232 15.33 4.98 -16.19
CA LYS A 232 16.47 4.39 -15.49
C LYS A 232 17.80 5.08 -15.83
N LYS A 233 18.02 5.48 -17.08
CA LYS A 233 19.25 6.17 -17.50
C LYS A 233 19.41 7.56 -16.86
N LYS A 234 18.30 8.19 -16.48
CA LYS A 234 18.26 9.57 -15.96
C LYS A 234 18.26 9.63 -14.43
N LEU A 235 18.02 8.50 -13.76
CA LEU A 235 18.06 8.36 -12.30
C LEU A 235 19.34 7.69 -11.86
#